data_AF-W2MZA6-F1
#
_entry.id   AF-W2MZA6-F1
#
_cell.length_a   1.000
_cell.length_b   1.000
_cell.length_c   1.000
_cell.angle_alpha   90.00
_cell.angle_beta   90.00
_cell.angle_gamma   90.00
#
_symmetry.space_group_name_H-M   'P 1'
#
loop_
_entity.id
_entity.type
_entity.pdbx_description
1 polymer ?
#
loop_
_entity_poly.entity_id
_entity_poly.type
_entity_poly.pdbx_seq_one_letter_code
_entity_poly.pdbx_strand_id
1 'polypeptide(L)'
;SFEPSLLEALCDLEWRINKEDLTNELLLGKIDTILATVKNNTVPNVAAEFKAAVRMNLQESDVRERVVQYFRSNRQVIEENGWCKLFIDQEGLKLKCKLLVASLDPPALREEIESILAYQNRTARSDEKVIFKTILEKALEHERDFQRRKRQRSSTRTGDKWNSSRELSRSKKKNRAKDSDKLKPVLHQLQDSRKQGRSVQQGPPKTGAANPIGGCLKCKGDHWLVKCPVATHVEKVDLLRQQHEQRNREKDDRKKIAHD
;
A
#
# COMPACT_ATOMS: atom_id res chain seq x y z
N SER A 1 -10.05 35.21 -5.91
CA SER A 1 -10.92 36.36 -5.61
C SER A 1 -12.28 35.86 -5.22
N PHE A 2 -12.90 36.48 -4.22
CA PHE A 2 -14.28 36.20 -3.85
C PHE A 2 -15.21 36.74 -4.94
N GLU A 3 -16.23 35.96 -5.31
CA GLU A 3 -17.09 36.22 -6.46
C GLU A 3 -18.20 37.21 -6.04
N PRO A 4 -18.29 38.43 -6.60
CA PRO A 4 -19.21 39.45 -6.11
C PRO A 4 -20.69 39.06 -6.24
N SER A 5 -21.04 38.26 -7.26
CA SER A 5 -22.42 37.83 -7.48
C SER A 5 -22.85 36.80 -6.43
N LEU A 6 -21.92 35.97 -5.95
CA LEU A 6 -22.14 35.07 -4.82
C LEU A 6 -22.46 35.85 -3.53
N LEU A 7 -21.74 36.94 -3.26
CA LEU A 7 -22.00 37.76 -2.07
C LEU A 7 -23.39 38.38 -2.09
N GLU A 8 -23.79 38.93 -3.23
CA GLU A 8 -25.11 39.55 -3.43
C GLU A 8 -26.21 38.51 -3.21
N ALA A 9 -26.09 37.32 -3.80
CA ALA A 9 -27.05 36.24 -3.60
C ALA A 9 -27.16 35.79 -2.12
N LEU A 10 -26.04 35.71 -1.40
CA LEU A 10 -26.03 35.35 0.03
C LEU A 10 -26.69 36.43 0.89
N CYS A 11 -26.38 37.70 0.65
CA CYS A 11 -26.98 38.84 1.33
C CYS A 11 -28.51 38.88 1.16
N ASP A 12 -28.98 38.73 -0.08
CA ASP A 12 -30.40 38.85 -0.40
C ASP A 12 -31.20 37.62 0.05
N LEU A 13 -30.72 36.41 -0.24
CA LEU A 13 -31.49 35.18 -0.09
C LEU A 13 -31.34 34.53 1.29
N GLU A 14 -30.11 34.46 1.80
CA GLU A 14 -29.80 33.68 3.00
C GLU A 14 -29.72 34.55 4.26
N TRP A 15 -29.00 35.66 4.18
CA TRP A 15 -28.75 36.51 5.34
C TRP A 15 -29.80 37.60 5.54
N ARG A 16 -30.55 37.94 4.47
CA ARG A 16 -31.58 38.99 4.42
C ARG A 16 -31.07 40.33 4.97
N ILE A 17 -29.87 40.71 4.53
CA ILE A 17 -29.17 41.93 4.95
C ILE A 17 -28.76 42.67 3.68
N ASN A 18 -28.98 44.00 3.65
CA ASN A 18 -28.52 44.79 2.51
C ASN A 18 -26.99 44.79 2.47
N LYS A 19 -26.44 44.83 1.26
CA LYS A 19 -24.98 44.82 1.06
C LYS A 19 -24.29 46.01 1.73
N GLU A 20 -24.96 47.17 1.85
CA GLU A 20 -24.39 48.34 2.54
C GLU A 20 -24.28 48.16 4.05
N ASP A 21 -25.15 47.35 4.65
CA ASP A 21 -25.20 47.10 6.09
C ASP A 21 -24.26 45.94 6.52
N LEU A 22 -23.62 45.27 5.54
CA LEU A 22 -22.71 44.17 5.79
C LEU A 22 -21.35 44.68 6.30
N THR A 23 -21.19 44.70 7.62
CA THR A 23 -19.90 44.98 8.25
C THR A 23 -18.94 43.79 8.11
N ASN A 24 -17.62 44.06 8.17
CA ASN A 24 -16.61 42.99 8.16
C ASN A 24 -16.80 42.01 9.33
N GLU A 25 -17.21 42.50 10.50
CA GLU A 25 -17.48 41.67 11.67
C GLU A 25 -18.65 40.71 11.42
N LEU A 26 -19.73 41.21 10.82
CA LEU A 26 -20.89 40.40 10.47
C LEU A 26 -20.55 39.37 9.40
N LEU A 27 -19.79 39.75 8.37
CA LEU A 27 -19.32 38.84 7.33
C LEU A 27 -18.48 37.70 7.92
N LEU A 28 -17.52 38.02 8.78
CA LEU A 28 -16.70 37.01 9.47
C LEU A 28 -17.56 36.09 10.33
N GLY A 29 -18.53 36.64 11.07
CA GLY A 29 -19.47 35.82 11.86
C GLY A 29 -20.35 34.89 11.01
N LYS A 30 -20.77 35.33 9.82
CA LYS A 30 -21.50 34.47 8.86
C LYS A 30 -20.62 33.37 8.30
N ILE A 31 -19.37 33.69 7.94
CA ILE A 31 -18.38 32.70 7.48
C ILE A 31 -18.13 31.67 8.58
N ASP A 32 -17.92 32.09 9.82
CA ASP A 32 -17.73 31.20 10.97
C ASP A 32 -18.96 30.31 11.20
N THR A 33 -20.16 30.85 10.99
CA THR A 33 -21.41 30.07 11.08
C THR A 33 -21.49 29.00 9.98
N ILE A 34 -21.07 29.31 8.76
CA ILE A 34 -21.05 28.35 7.64
C ILE A 34 -19.96 27.28 7.85
N LEU A 35 -18.77 27.67 8.31
CA LEU A 35 -17.70 26.72 8.62
C LEU A 35 -18.02 25.84 9.84
N ALA A 36 -18.92 26.31 10.69
CA ALA A 36 -19.40 25.59 11.86
C ALA A 36 -20.45 24.54 11.57
N THR A 37 -21.21 24.67 10.49
CA THR A 37 -22.31 23.76 10.18
C THR A 37 -21.78 22.56 9.42
N VAL A 38 -22.24 21.37 9.82
CA VAL A 38 -21.97 20.15 9.06
C VAL A 38 -22.64 20.30 7.70
N LYS A 39 -21.96 19.83 6.64
CA LYS A 39 -22.48 19.89 5.27
C LYS A 39 -23.93 19.38 5.20
N ASN A 40 -24.81 20.20 4.63
CA ASN A 40 -26.26 19.96 4.51
C ASN A 40 -27.03 19.80 5.84
N ASN A 41 -26.46 20.18 6.99
CA ASN A 41 -27.04 19.98 8.33
C ASN A 41 -27.42 18.53 8.66
N THR A 42 -26.92 17.57 7.89
CA THR A 42 -27.06 16.14 8.17
C THR A 42 -25.79 15.66 8.84
N VAL A 43 -25.90 14.95 9.96
CA VAL A 43 -24.74 14.23 10.54
C VAL A 43 -24.72 12.84 9.91
N PRO A 44 -23.93 12.62 8.84
CA PRO A 44 -23.84 11.29 8.24
C PRO A 44 -23.14 10.32 9.19
N ASN A 45 -23.00 9.06 8.77
CA ASN A 45 -22.11 8.13 9.44
C ASN A 45 -20.64 8.58 9.26
N VAL A 46 -20.20 9.49 10.12
CA VAL A 46 -18.87 10.12 10.11
C VAL A 46 -17.78 9.06 10.05
N ALA A 47 -17.94 7.93 10.75
CA ALA A 47 -16.95 6.86 10.75
C ALA A 47 -16.83 6.17 9.38
N ALA A 48 -17.95 5.88 8.72
CA ALA A 48 -17.96 5.25 7.41
C ALA A 48 -17.41 6.20 6.34
N GLU A 49 -17.82 7.47 6.37
CA GLU A 49 -17.35 8.48 5.42
C GLU A 49 -15.86 8.80 5.61
N PHE A 50 -15.42 8.96 6.85
CA PHE A 50 -14.01 9.19 7.16
C PHE A 50 -13.14 8.03 6.67
N LYS A 51 -13.56 6.78 6.89
CA LYS A 51 -12.85 5.59 6.39
C LYS A 51 -12.87 5.46 4.87
N ALA A 52 -13.92 5.95 4.22
CA ALA A 52 -14.00 5.96 2.76
C ALA A 52 -13.05 7.02 2.16
N ALA A 53 -13.00 8.20 2.77
CA ALA A 53 -12.27 9.36 2.25
C ALA A 53 -10.78 9.37 2.65
N VAL A 54 -10.45 9.00 3.88
CA VAL A 54 -9.08 9.03 4.42
C VAL A 54 -8.45 7.65 4.28
N ARG A 55 -7.60 7.48 3.26
CA ARG A 55 -6.92 6.21 2.97
C ARG A 55 -5.43 6.40 2.73
N MET A 56 -4.65 5.44 3.23
CA MET A 56 -3.20 5.44 3.04
C MET A 56 -2.84 5.00 1.62
N ASN A 57 -2.10 5.83 0.88
CA ASN A 57 -1.71 5.52 -0.50
C ASN A 57 -0.56 4.48 -0.55
N LEU A 58 -0.89 3.20 -0.65
CA LEU A 58 0.11 2.12 -0.68
C LEU A 58 0.96 2.06 -1.96
N GLN A 59 0.67 2.88 -2.97
CA GLN A 59 1.52 3.02 -4.15
C GLN A 59 2.70 3.97 -3.91
N GLU A 60 2.62 4.82 -2.88
CA GLU A 60 3.75 5.68 -2.50
C GLU A 60 4.85 4.85 -1.82
N SER A 61 6.02 4.86 -2.46
CA SER A 61 7.18 4.09 -2.02
C SER A 61 7.80 4.67 -0.75
N ASP A 62 7.81 6.01 -0.59
CA ASP A 62 8.30 6.64 0.61
C ASP A 62 7.25 6.53 1.73
N VAL A 63 7.57 5.72 2.74
CA VAL A 63 6.72 5.53 3.92
C VAL A 63 6.44 6.84 4.65
N ARG A 64 7.44 7.74 4.75
CA ARG A 64 7.26 9.03 5.45
C ARG A 64 6.25 9.90 4.72
N GLU A 65 6.45 10.08 3.42
CA GLU A 65 5.54 10.84 2.58
C GLU A 65 4.13 10.27 2.63
N ARG A 66 4.00 8.94 2.51
CA ARG A 66 2.72 8.23 2.61
C ARG A 66 1.98 8.52 3.92
N VAL A 67 2.68 8.52 5.06
CA VAL A 67 2.09 8.86 6.37
C VAL A 67 1.73 10.34 6.43
N VAL A 68 2.57 11.24 5.92
CA VAL A 68 2.28 12.69 5.91
C VAL A 68 1.04 12.99 5.05
N GLN A 69 0.94 12.40 3.86
CA GLN A 69 -0.23 12.53 2.99
C GLN A 69 -1.51 12.01 3.64
N TYR A 70 -1.42 10.88 4.35
CA TYR A 70 -2.52 10.34 5.12
C TYR A 70 -3.04 11.34 6.16
N PHE A 71 -2.13 11.97 6.91
CA PHE A 71 -2.53 12.99 7.89
C PHE A 71 -3.03 14.29 7.25
N ARG A 72 -2.48 14.69 6.12
CA ARG A 72 -2.98 15.83 5.36
C ARG A 72 -4.41 15.59 4.87
N SER A 73 -4.68 14.42 4.28
CA SER A 73 -6.00 14.01 3.81
C SER A 73 -7.02 13.99 4.95
N ASN A 74 -6.63 13.56 6.15
CA ASN A 74 -7.50 13.61 7.32
C ASN A 74 -8.02 15.01 7.63
N ARG A 75 -7.14 16.01 7.57
CA ARG A 75 -7.49 17.40 7.92
C ARG A 75 -8.38 18.00 6.85
N GLN A 76 -8.04 17.75 5.59
CA GLN A 76 -8.83 18.16 4.45
C GLN A 76 -10.26 17.62 4.52
N VAL A 77 -10.45 16.33 4.83
CA VAL A 77 -11.79 15.73 4.96
C VAL A 77 -12.59 16.36 6.09
N ILE A 78 -11.95 16.69 7.22
CA ILE A 78 -12.61 17.36 8.35
C ILE A 78 -13.07 18.76 7.95
N GLU A 79 -12.23 19.52 7.24
CA GLU A 79 -12.53 20.87 6.78
C GLU A 79 -13.65 20.88 5.72
N GLU A 80 -13.54 20.03 4.68
CA GLU A 80 -14.48 19.98 3.56
C GLU A 80 -15.90 19.55 3.97
N ASN A 81 -16.04 18.80 5.05
CA ASN A 81 -17.33 18.33 5.55
C ASN A 81 -17.89 19.18 6.71
N GLY A 82 -17.17 20.23 7.14
CA GLY A 82 -17.58 21.07 8.27
C GLY A 82 -17.54 20.32 9.62
N TRP A 83 -16.66 19.32 9.75
CA TRP A 83 -16.57 18.49 10.96
C TRP A 83 -15.65 19.09 12.03
N CYS A 84 -15.08 20.28 11.81
CA CYS A 84 -14.15 20.92 12.74
C CYS A 84 -14.70 20.99 14.17
N LYS A 85 -15.99 21.34 14.33
CA LYS A 85 -16.65 21.43 15.64
C LYS A 85 -16.82 20.09 16.37
N LEU A 86 -16.76 18.96 15.66
CA LEU A 86 -16.86 17.62 16.24
C LEU A 86 -15.58 17.19 16.98
N PHE A 87 -14.47 17.91 16.79
CA PHE A 87 -13.14 17.50 17.25
C PHE A 87 -12.41 18.58 18.08
N ILE A 88 -13.14 19.54 18.65
CA ILE A 88 -12.55 20.65 19.45
C ILE A 88 -12.27 20.20 20.89
N ASP A 89 -13.21 19.50 21.49
CA ASP A 89 -13.15 19.07 22.88
C ASP A 89 -12.29 17.82 23.05
N GLN A 90 -12.01 17.45 24.30
CA GLN A 90 -11.14 16.30 24.59
C GLN A 90 -11.72 14.97 24.09
N GLU A 91 -13.04 14.79 24.15
CA GLU A 91 -13.68 13.58 23.63
C GLU A 91 -13.71 13.59 22.10
N GLY A 92 -13.93 14.74 21.48
CA GLY A 92 -13.75 14.94 20.04
C GLY A 92 -12.34 14.57 19.57
N LEU A 93 -11.29 15.06 20.24
CA LEU A 93 -9.90 14.70 19.90
C LEU A 93 -9.66 13.18 20.01
N LYS A 94 -10.21 12.52 21.04
CA LYS A 94 -10.16 11.05 21.15
C LYS A 94 -10.89 10.36 20.01
N LEU A 95 -12.06 10.87 19.62
CA LEU A 95 -12.82 10.33 18.50
C LEU A 95 -12.07 10.49 17.19
N LYS A 96 -11.47 11.66 16.93
CA LYS A 96 -10.60 11.90 15.77
C LYS A 96 -9.47 10.89 15.70
N CYS A 97 -8.77 10.70 16.82
CA CYS A 97 -7.69 9.74 16.94
C CYS A 97 -8.16 8.29 16.69
N LYS A 98 -9.33 7.92 17.21
CA LYS A 98 -9.94 6.61 16.96
C LYS A 98 -10.28 6.41 15.47
N LEU A 99 -10.86 7.42 14.82
CA LEU A 99 -11.17 7.38 13.38
C LEU A 99 -9.90 7.27 12.52
N LEU A 100 -8.85 8.00 12.90
CA LEU A 100 -7.53 7.92 12.26
C LEU A 100 -6.95 6.52 12.34
N VAL A 101 -7.04 5.84 13.48
CA VAL A 101 -6.50 4.49 13.61
C VAL A 101 -7.38 3.48 12.86
N ALA A 102 -8.70 3.57 13.01
CA ALA A 102 -9.65 2.65 12.36
C ALA A 102 -9.57 2.65 10.82
N SER A 103 -9.12 3.77 10.25
CA SER A 103 -8.99 3.99 8.80
C SER A 103 -7.59 3.69 8.25
N LEU A 104 -6.67 3.20 9.09
CA LEU A 104 -5.35 2.78 8.65
C LEU A 104 -5.40 1.53 7.77
N ASP A 105 -4.59 1.58 6.72
CA ASP A 105 -4.22 0.45 5.88
C ASP A 105 -2.69 0.35 5.81
N PRO A 106 -2.12 -0.86 5.82
CA PRO A 106 -2.78 -2.17 5.84
C PRO A 106 -3.35 -2.58 7.22
N PRO A 107 -4.28 -3.57 7.29
CA PRO A 107 -4.91 -4.01 8.55
C PRO A 107 -3.92 -4.45 9.64
N ALA A 108 -2.80 -5.08 9.27
CA ALA A 108 -1.77 -5.48 10.21
C ALA A 108 -1.13 -4.30 10.94
N LEU A 109 -0.93 -3.17 10.24
CA LEU A 109 -0.43 -1.94 10.86
C LEU A 109 -1.48 -1.36 11.82
N ARG A 110 -2.75 -1.35 11.40
CA ARG A 110 -3.86 -0.89 12.26
C ARG A 110 -3.91 -1.66 13.58
N GLU A 111 -3.94 -3.00 13.53
CA GLU A 111 -4.04 -3.86 14.71
C GLU A 111 -2.87 -3.65 15.69
N GLU A 112 -1.66 -3.47 15.17
CA GLU A 112 -0.50 -3.18 16.02
C GLU A 112 -0.63 -1.81 16.71
N ILE A 113 -1.05 -0.78 15.99
CA ILE A 113 -1.28 0.56 16.56
C ILE A 113 -2.42 0.54 17.59
N GLU A 114 -3.52 -0.17 17.32
CA GLU A 114 -4.62 -0.36 18.27
C GLU A 114 -4.15 -1.00 19.57
N SER A 115 -3.30 -2.03 19.49
CA SER A 115 -2.69 -2.70 20.63
C SER A 115 -1.77 -1.77 21.43
N ILE A 116 -0.89 -1.01 20.77
CA ILE A 116 0.00 -0.04 21.41
C ILE A 116 -0.81 1.02 22.17
N LEU A 117 -1.86 1.56 21.55
CA LEU A 117 -2.73 2.55 22.17
C LEU A 117 -3.60 1.96 23.30
N ALA A 118 -3.84 0.65 23.32
CA ALA A 118 -4.60 -0.02 24.38
C ALA A 118 -3.76 -0.35 25.62
N TYR A 119 -2.55 -0.85 25.41
CA TYR A 119 -1.77 -1.47 26.48
C TYR A 119 -0.52 -0.68 26.87
N GLN A 120 0.07 0.10 25.97
CA GLN A 120 1.35 0.77 26.21
C GLN A 120 1.19 2.28 26.38
N ASN A 121 0.37 2.92 25.56
CA ASN A 121 0.29 4.39 25.50
C ASN A 121 -1.15 4.89 25.42
N ARG A 122 -1.85 4.81 26.56
CA ARG A 122 -3.28 5.21 26.65
C ARG A 122 -3.50 6.71 26.48
N THR A 123 -2.53 7.54 26.88
CA THR A 123 -2.61 9.00 26.77
C THR A 123 -2.49 9.48 25.33
N ALA A 124 -1.77 8.74 24.48
CA ALA A 124 -1.67 9.02 23.04
C ALA A 124 -3.01 8.98 22.29
N ARG A 125 -4.06 8.38 22.86
CA ARG A 125 -5.40 8.32 22.25
C ARG A 125 -6.04 9.69 22.04
N SER A 126 -5.52 10.76 22.64
CA SER A 126 -6.01 12.13 22.45
C SER A 126 -4.96 13.05 21.81
N ASP A 127 -3.79 12.51 21.44
CA ASP A 127 -2.68 13.30 20.89
C ASP A 127 -2.32 12.84 19.47
N GLU A 128 -2.74 13.64 18.50
CA GLU A 128 -2.49 13.41 17.07
C GLU A 128 -0.98 13.32 16.75
N LYS A 129 -0.13 14.09 17.46
CA LYS A 129 1.33 14.09 17.21
C LYS A 129 1.98 12.79 17.68
N VAL A 130 1.52 12.24 18.80
CA VAL A 130 2.02 10.96 19.29
C VAL A 130 1.57 9.84 18.36
N ILE A 131 0.30 9.83 17.94
CA ILE A 131 -0.22 8.85 16.98
C ILE A 131 0.55 8.91 15.65
N PHE A 132 0.83 10.11 15.14
CA PHE A 132 1.65 10.28 13.94
C PHE A 132 3.02 9.62 14.08
N LYS A 133 3.73 9.88 15.19
CA LYS A 133 5.05 9.30 15.45
C LYS A 133 4.98 7.77 15.54
N THR A 134 4.01 7.23 16.26
CA THR A 134 3.84 5.78 16.42
C THR A 134 3.52 5.11 15.09
N ILE A 135 2.60 5.66 14.29
CA ILE A 135 2.26 5.14 12.96
C ILE A 135 3.49 5.16 12.06
N LEU A 136 4.24 6.26 12.06
CA LEU A 136 5.42 6.38 11.22
C LEU A 136 6.50 5.34 11.58
N GLU A 137 6.79 5.18 12.87
CA GLU A 137 7.75 4.19 13.36
C GLU A 137 7.36 2.76 12.95
N LYS A 138 6.10 2.39 13.18
CA LYS A 138 5.58 1.04 12.86
C LYS A 138 5.43 0.78 11.38
N ALA A 139 5.02 1.78 10.59
CA ALA A 139 5.00 1.66 9.14
C ALA A 139 6.41 1.43 8.57
N LEU A 140 7.43 2.12 9.10
CA LEU A 140 8.82 1.90 8.71
C LEU A 140 9.33 0.52 9.11
N GLU A 141 8.92 -0.01 10.27
CA GLU A 141 9.23 -1.39 10.70
C GLU A 141 8.63 -2.42 9.74
N HIS A 142 7.34 -2.28 9.42
CA HIS A 142 6.64 -3.16 8.48
C HIS A 142 7.31 -3.15 7.10
N GLU A 143 7.71 -1.98 6.60
CA GLU A 143 8.41 -1.86 5.32
C GLU A 143 9.78 -2.57 5.37
N ARG A 144 10.57 -2.37 6.43
CA ARG A 144 11.87 -3.07 6.58
C ARG A 144 11.66 -4.58 6.60
N ASP A 145 10.66 -5.07 7.31
CA ASP A 145 10.32 -6.50 7.40
C ASP A 145 9.88 -7.08 6.07
N PHE A 146 9.03 -6.35 5.35
CA PHE A 146 8.60 -6.72 4.02
C PHE A 146 9.80 -6.87 3.07
N GLN A 147 10.71 -5.90 3.06
CA GLN A 147 11.92 -5.94 2.25
C GLN A 147 12.86 -7.09 2.66
N ARG A 148 13.03 -7.35 3.96
CA ARG A 148 13.79 -8.51 4.46
C ARG A 148 13.22 -9.84 3.95
N ARG A 149 11.91 -10.04 4.10
CA ARG A 149 11.21 -11.26 3.63
C ARG A 149 11.29 -11.40 2.10
N LYS A 150 11.17 -10.30 1.36
CA LYS A 150 11.30 -10.28 -0.10
C LYS A 150 12.69 -10.75 -0.55
N ARG A 151 13.76 -10.29 0.11
CA ARG A 151 15.15 -10.70 -0.17
C ARG A 151 15.42 -12.19 0.14
N GLN A 152 14.83 -12.72 1.21
CA GLN A 152 14.99 -14.15 1.53
C GLN A 152 14.31 -15.07 0.51
N ARG A 153 13.14 -14.66 -0.02
CA ARG A 153 12.44 -15.39 -1.10
C ARG A 153 13.18 -15.32 -2.44
N SER A 154 13.86 -14.21 -2.74
CA SER A 154 14.70 -14.15 -3.96
C SER A 154 15.95 -15.01 -3.82
N SER A 155 16.58 -15.06 -2.65
CA SER A 155 17.78 -15.86 -2.39
C SER A 155 17.53 -17.37 -2.54
N THR A 156 16.41 -17.86 -2.00
CA THR A 156 16.01 -19.28 -2.09
C THR A 156 15.69 -19.73 -3.51
N ARG A 157 15.24 -18.84 -4.41
CA ARG A 157 15.01 -19.18 -5.84
C ARG A 157 16.30 -19.18 -6.68
N THR A 158 17.37 -18.56 -6.22
CA THR A 158 18.69 -18.56 -6.90
C THR A 158 19.64 -19.62 -6.38
N GLY A 159 19.34 -20.28 -5.25
CA GLY A 159 20.20 -21.30 -4.64
C GLY A 159 20.30 -22.62 -5.43
N ASP A 160 19.29 -22.96 -6.23
CA ASP A 160 19.22 -24.29 -6.88
C ASP A 160 19.99 -24.39 -8.21
N LYS A 161 20.63 -23.31 -8.70
CA LYS A 161 21.33 -23.33 -10.00
C LYS A 161 22.87 -23.32 -9.93
N TRP A 162 23.48 -23.22 -8.75
CA TRP A 162 24.95 -23.13 -8.66
C TRP A 162 25.66 -24.44 -8.29
N ASN A 163 24.95 -25.50 -7.87
CA ASN A 163 25.62 -26.68 -7.30
C ASN A 163 25.78 -27.91 -8.23
N SER A 164 25.63 -27.75 -9.56
CA SER A 164 25.73 -28.87 -10.51
C SER A 164 26.83 -28.74 -11.58
N SER A 165 27.92 -28.00 -11.31
CA SER A 165 29.02 -27.91 -12.30
C SER A 165 30.44 -27.84 -11.74
N ARG A 166 30.70 -28.32 -10.51
CA ARG A 166 32.08 -28.32 -9.96
C ARG A 166 32.60 -29.65 -9.41
N GLU A 167 31.94 -30.76 -9.70
CA GLU A 167 32.47 -32.09 -9.42
C GLU A 167 32.53 -32.87 -10.73
N LEU A 168 33.60 -32.66 -11.52
CA LEU A 168 34.14 -33.58 -12.54
C LEU A 168 35.32 -32.91 -13.28
N SER A 169 36.46 -32.77 -12.59
CA SER A 169 37.79 -32.80 -13.24
C SER A 169 38.90 -32.70 -12.19
N ARG A 170 39.06 -33.76 -11.39
CA ARG A 170 40.38 -34.11 -10.84
C ARG A 170 41.18 -34.72 -11.99
N SER A 171 42.16 -33.99 -12.51
CA SER A 171 43.33 -34.60 -13.16
C SER A 171 44.54 -33.69 -13.02
N LYS A 172 45.65 -34.35 -12.73
CA LYS A 172 46.88 -33.89 -12.11
C LYS A 172 47.93 -33.72 -13.21
N LYS A 173 48.56 -32.55 -13.38
CA LYS A 173 50.00 -32.47 -13.73
C LYS A 173 50.57 -31.05 -13.62
N LYS A 174 51.79 -31.03 -13.08
CA LYS A 174 52.72 -29.91 -12.89
C LYS A 174 53.26 -29.39 -14.24
N ASN A 175 53.58 -28.10 -14.35
CA ASN A 175 54.96 -27.58 -14.36
C ASN A 175 55.07 -26.07 -14.75
N ARG A 176 55.84 -25.35 -13.93
CA ARG A 176 56.81 -24.27 -14.19
C ARG A 176 56.50 -23.07 -15.15
N ALA A 177 56.42 -21.90 -14.49
CA ALA A 177 57.40 -20.80 -14.48
C ALA A 177 57.38 -19.67 -15.54
N LYS A 178 57.63 -18.46 -14.99
CA LYS A 178 58.01 -17.15 -15.60
C LYS A 178 56.85 -16.35 -16.21
N ASP A 179 56.75 -15.03 -16.08
CA ASP A 179 57.51 -13.97 -15.42
C ASP A 179 56.67 -12.68 -15.61
N SER A 180 56.91 -11.65 -14.79
CA SER A 180 56.77 -10.23 -15.13
C SER A 180 55.38 -9.62 -15.47
N ASP A 181 54.87 -8.90 -14.47
CA ASP A 181 54.75 -7.43 -14.45
C ASP A 181 53.63 -6.67 -15.22
N LYS A 182 53.16 -5.62 -14.52
CA LYS A 182 52.47 -4.37 -14.94
C LYS A 182 50.96 -4.34 -15.23
N LEU A 183 50.28 -3.73 -14.24
CA LEU A 183 49.50 -2.47 -14.30
C LEU A 183 48.35 -2.33 -15.34
N LYS A 184 47.15 -2.19 -14.75
CA LYS A 184 45.95 -1.37 -15.08
C LYS A 184 46.17 -0.17 -16.04
N PRO A 185 45.12 0.63 -16.39
CA PRO A 185 43.73 0.36 -16.81
C PRO A 185 43.34 1.26 -18.02
N VAL A 186 42.22 1.02 -18.73
CA VAL A 186 41.52 2.12 -19.43
C VAL A 186 40.02 1.91 -19.40
N LEU A 187 39.33 2.97 -18.97
CA LEU A 187 37.89 3.19 -18.95
C LEU A 187 37.53 4.11 -20.14
N HIS A 188 36.25 4.09 -20.54
CA HIS A 188 35.52 5.12 -21.31
C HIS A 188 35.74 5.07 -22.84
N GLN A 189 34.77 5.33 -23.72
CA GLN A 189 33.37 5.78 -23.64
C GLN A 189 32.84 5.85 -25.09
N LEU A 190 31.50 5.72 -25.25
CA LEU A 190 30.65 6.49 -26.21
C LEU A 190 30.92 6.23 -27.73
N GLN A 191 30.01 6.34 -28.68
CA GLN A 191 28.77 7.10 -28.91
C GLN A 191 28.18 6.50 -30.22
N ASP A 192 26.88 6.21 -30.37
CA ASP A 192 25.79 7.12 -30.82
C ASP A 192 25.27 6.74 -32.23
N SER A 193 24.08 7.25 -32.55
CA SER A 193 23.47 7.43 -33.87
C SER A 193 22.31 6.51 -34.27
N ARG A 194 21.15 6.86 -33.72
CA ARG A 194 19.86 7.16 -34.39
C ARG A 194 19.65 6.68 -35.85
N LYS A 195 18.48 6.06 -36.12
CA LYS A 195 17.39 6.63 -36.97
C LYS A 195 16.14 5.73 -37.04
N GLN A 196 15.00 6.36 -36.72
CA GLN A 196 13.63 6.27 -37.29
C GLN A 196 13.00 4.93 -37.72
N GLY A 197 11.76 4.73 -37.25
CA GLY A 197 10.78 3.85 -37.90
C GLY A 197 9.54 3.60 -37.03
N ARG A 198 8.40 4.16 -37.43
CA ARG A 198 7.09 4.05 -36.76
C ARG A 198 6.36 2.81 -37.28
N SER A 199 6.05 1.83 -36.43
CA SER A 199 4.97 0.87 -36.69
C SER A 199 4.51 0.14 -35.42
N VAL A 200 3.20 0.13 -35.21
CA VAL A 200 2.45 -0.68 -34.25
C VAL A 200 2.82 -2.15 -34.44
N GLN A 201 3.38 -2.80 -33.42
CA GLN A 201 3.44 -4.27 -33.36
C GLN A 201 3.18 -4.76 -31.93
N GLN A 202 2.16 -5.60 -31.85
CA GLN A 202 1.83 -6.42 -30.69
C GLN A 202 3.06 -7.28 -30.34
N GLY A 203 3.58 -7.12 -29.13
CA GLY A 203 4.68 -7.94 -28.63
C GLY A 203 4.24 -9.40 -28.42
N PRO A 204 5.11 -10.38 -28.67
CA PRO A 204 4.79 -11.80 -28.61
C PRO A 204 4.51 -12.27 -27.17
N PRO A 205 3.67 -13.30 -26.97
CA PRO A 205 3.31 -13.79 -25.66
C PRO A 205 4.51 -14.45 -24.99
N LYS A 206 4.81 -14.04 -23.76
CA LYS A 206 5.83 -14.66 -22.90
C LYS A 206 5.47 -16.12 -22.60
N THR A 207 5.95 -17.05 -23.41
CA THR A 207 5.99 -18.48 -23.10
C THR A 207 7.21 -18.75 -22.22
N GLY A 208 6.98 -19.16 -20.97
CA GLY A 208 8.07 -19.52 -20.08
C GLY A 208 7.67 -19.75 -18.62
N ALA A 209 6.46 -20.27 -18.37
CA ALA A 209 6.21 -20.97 -17.11
C ALA A 209 6.36 -22.47 -17.45
N ALA A 210 7.38 -23.12 -16.89
CA ALA A 210 7.56 -24.57 -17.04
C ALA A 210 6.24 -25.30 -16.74
N ASN A 211 5.95 -26.36 -17.49
CA ASN A 211 4.72 -27.14 -17.32
C ASN A 211 4.68 -27.78 -15.92
N PRO A 212 3.49 -27.93 -15.32
CA PRO A 212 3.36 -28.51 -13.99
C PRO A 212 3.84 -29.97 -13.99
N ILE A 213 4.71 -30.31 -13.04
CA ILE A 213 5.09 -31.71 -12.77
C ILE A 213 3.81 -32.44 -12.30
N GLY A 214 3.33 -33.40 -13.09
CA GLY A 214 2.07 -34.11 -12.86
C GLY A 214 0.88 -33.69 -13.76
N GLY A 215 1.07 -32.74 -14.68
CA GLY A 215 0.09 -32.37 -15.69
C GLY A 215 -1.10 -31.54 -15.16
N CYS A 216 -2.00 -31.18 -16.07
CA CYS A 216 -3.21 -30.39 -15.78
C CYS A 216 -4.15 -31.12 -14.82
N LEU A 217 -4.63 -30.41 -13.79
CA LEU A 217 -5.53 -30.97 -12.77
C LEU A 217 -6.88 -31.48 -13.29
N LYS A 218 -7.31 -31.07 -14.49
CA LYS A 218 -8.56 -31.55 -15.10
C LYS A 218 -8.32 -32.65 -16.14
N CYS A 219 -7.45 -32.40 -17.11
CA CYS A 219 -7.29 -33.26 -18.28
C CYS A 219 -5.92 -33.94 -18.38
N LYS A 220 -5.05 -33.77 -17.37
CA LYS A 220 -3.69 -34.33 -17.28
C LYS A 220 -2.72 -33.94 -18.41
N GLY A 221 -3.11 -33.01 -19.28
CA GLY A 221 -2.23 -32.51 -20.35
C GLY A 221 -1.11 -31.59 -19.84
N ASP A 222 -0.11 -31.35 -20.69
CA ASP A 222 1.09 -30.56 -20.37
C ASP A 222 0.83 -29.05 -20.39
N HIS A 223 -0.09 -28.61 -19.53
CA HIS A 223 -0.42 -27.21 -19.33
C HIS A 223 -0.96 -26.98 -17.91
N TRP A 224 -0.88 -25.74 -17.46
CA TRP A 224 -1.49 -25.32 -16.20
C TRP A 224 -3.01 -25.32 -16.30
N LEU A 225 -3.72 -25.69 -15.22
CA LEU A 225 -5.19 -25.70 -15.16
C LEU A 225 -5.82 -24.37 -15.61
N VAL A 226 -5.17 -23.23 -15.32
CA VAL A 226 -5.59 -21.89 -15.76
C VAL A 226 -5.72 -21.81 -17.29
N LYS A 227 -4.81 -22.47 -18.00
CA LYS A 227 -4.75 -22.55 -19.46
C LYS A 227 -5.45 -23.80 -20.02
N CYS A 228 -6.20 -24.54 -19.20
CA CYS A 228 -6.90 -25.74 -19.65
C CYS A 228 -8.05 -25.35 -20.60
N PRO A 229 -8.07 -25.89 -21.84
CA PRO A 229 -9.15 -25.66 -22.79
C PRO A 229 -10.40 -26.50 -22.47
N VAL A 230 -10.26 -27.54 -21.63
CA VAL A 230 -11.34 -28.48 -21.27
C VAL A 230 -12.10 -28.05 -20.02
N ALA A 231 -11.45 -27.30 -19.11
CA ALA A 231 -12.07 -26.88 -17.86
C ALA A 231 -12.83 -25.55 -18.01
N THR A 232 -14.06 -25.50 -17.51
CA THR A 232 -14.83 -24.25 -17.38
C THR A 232 -14.24 -23.35 -16.30
N HIS A 233 -14.61 -22.07 -16.29
CA HIS A 233 -14.12 -21.12 -15.28
C HIS A 233 -14.47 -21.55 -13.85
N VAL A 234 -15.68 -22.06 -13.64
CA VAL A 234 -16.14 -22.56 -12.33
C VAL A 234 -15.31 -23.77 -11.89
N GLU A 235 -15.13 -24.75 -12.77
CA GLU A 235 -14.32 -25.93 -12.46
C GLU A 235 -12.85 -25.59 -12.19
N LYS A 236 -12.29 -24.57 -12.86
CA LYS A 236 -10.92 -24.10 -12.58
C LYS A 236 -10.81 -23.56 -11.15
N VAL A 237 -11.81 -22.81 -10.68
CA VAL A 237 -11.84 -22.25 -9.32
C VAL A 237 -11.97 -23.38 -8.29
N ASP A 238 -12.88 -24.32 -8.51
CA ASP A 238 -13.15 -25.41 -7.57
C ASP A 238 -11.96 -26.37 -7.42
N LEU A 239 -11.31 -26.74 -8.53
CA LEU A 239 -10.13 -27.61 -8.50
C LEU A 239 -8.93 -26.95 -7.81
N LEU A 240 -8.76 -25.64 -7.97
CA LEU A 240 -7.71 -24.91 -7.24
C LEU A 240 -8.01 -24.81 -5.73
N ARG A 241 -9.29 -24.64 -5.36
CA ARG A 241 -9.72 -24.66 -3.96
C ARG A 241 -9.47 -26.02 -3.32
N GLN A 242 -9.91 -27.10 -3.97
CA GLN A 242 -9.71 -28.47 -3.46
C GLN A 242 -8.22 -28.80 -3.27
N GLN A 243 -7.36 -28.41 -4.21
CA GLN A 243 -5.91 -28.60 -4.07
C GLN A 243 -5.33 -27.85 -2.86
N HIS A 244 -5.80 -26.62 -2.62
CA HIS A 244 -5.36 -25.84 -1.47
C HIS A 244 -5.78 -26.50 -0.16
N GLU A 245 -7.02 -26.97 -0.07
CA GLU A 245 -7.54 -27.67 1.11
C GLU A 245 -6.81 -28.97 1.39
N GLN A 246 -6.55 -29.79 0.35
CA GLN A 246 -5.82 -31.05 0.49
C GLN A 246 -4.39 -30.81 1.02
N ARG A 247 -3.69 -29.81 0.48
CA ARG A 247 -2.34 -29.44 0.95
C ARG A 247 -2.36 -28.95 2.41
N ASN A 248 -3.43 -28.30 2.85
CA ASN A 248 -3.55 -27.87 4.24
C ASN A 248 -3.80 -29.06 5.17
N ARG A 249 -4.67 -30.00 4.79
CA ARG A 249 -4.91 -31.25 5.54
C ARG A 249 -3.62 -32.07 5.69
N GLU A 250 -2.88 -32.28 4.60
CA GLU A 250 -1.60 -33.00 4.64
C GLU A 250 -0.55 -32.34 5.55
N LYS A 251 -0.55 -31.00 5.64
CA LYS A 251 0.32 -30.27 6.56
C LYS A 251 -0.10 -30.47 8.02
N ASP A 252 -1.40 -30.48 8.27
CA ASP A 252 -1.93 -30.68 9.62
C ASP A 252 -1.70 -32.11 10.09
N ASP A 253 -1.83 -33.10 9.21
CA ASP A 253 -1.54 -34.51 9.53
C ASP A 253 -0.04 -34.73 9.77
N ARG A 254 0.86 -34.10 8.98
CA ARG A 254 2.30 -34.13 9.25
C ARG A 254 2.69 -33.50 10.59
N LYS A 255 1.98 -32.47 11.04
CA LYS A 255 2.22 -31.84 12.34
C LYS A 255 1.77 -32.72 13.51
N LYS A 256 0.68 -33.48 13.34
CA LYS A 256 0.21 -34.43 14.35
C LYS A 256 1.20 -35.60 14.54
N ILE A 257 1.70 -36.16 13.44
CA ILE A 257 2.69 -37.25 13.45
C ILE A 257 4.04 -36.81 14.06
N ALA A 258 4.39 -35.53 14.00
CA ALA A 258 5.63 -35.01 14.56
C ALA A 258 5.55 -34.71 16.08
N HIS A 259 4.39 -34.89 16.70
CA HIS A 259 4.13 -34.54 18.11
C HIS A 259 3.70 -35.75 18.97
N ASP A 260 3.67 -36.95 18.39
CA ASP A 260 3.64 -38.26 19.08
C ASP A 260 5.04 -38.89 19.03
#